data_AF-A0A0N0D018-F1
#
_entry.id   AF-A0A0N0D018-F1
#
_cell.length_a   1.000
_cell.length_b   1.000
_cell.length_c   1.000
_cell.angle_alpha   90.00
_cell.angle_beta   90.00
_cell.angle_gamma   90.00
#
_symmetry.space_group_name_H-M   'P 1'
#
loop_
_entity.id
_entity.type
_entity.pdbx_description
1 polymer ?
#
loop_
_entity_poly.entity_id
_entity_poly.type
_entity_poly.pdbx_seq_one_letter_code
_entity_poly.pdbx_strand_id
1 'polypeptide(L)'
;STRISKLYRNNGGSFTENTNANLIGLLNSSASFGDYDNDGDLDILLTGRDASNTGRIKIYRNDNGNFTEAYCSNMPDVYFGVASFMDYDNDNDLDIILTGNTGSETIARVYRNTINSANTRPTMPSNLNAVTDQSKVTLSWSAASDAQTLTATGL
;
A
#
# COMPACT_ATOMS: atom_id res chain seq x y z
N SER A 1 20.90 14.16 11.09
CA SER A 1 20.20 12.87 11.03
C SER A 1 19.79 12.62 9.59
N THR A 2 20.10 11.45 9.03
CA THR A 2 19.64 11.05 7.69
C THR A 2 18.20 10.57 7.79
N ARG A 3 17.38 10.91 6.80
CA ARG A 3 15.97 10.46 6.71
C ARG A 3 15.92 9.30 5.75
N ILE A 4 15.10 8.29 6.05
CA ILE A 4 15.11 7.03 5.32
C ILE A 4 13.70 6.58 4.99
N SER A 5 13.55 6.01 3.80
CA SER A 5 12.40 5.21 3.39
C SER A 5 12.97 4.11 2.51
N LYS A 6 12.61 2.87 2.81
CA LYS A 6 13.18 1.69 2.16
C LYS A 6 12.09 0.69 1.88
N LEU A 7 12.13 0.11 0.69
CA LEU A 7 11.25 -0.98 0.28
C LEU A 7 12.00 -2.30 0.46
N TYR A 8 11.35 -3.29 1.07
CA TYR A 8 11.91 -4.63 1.23
C TYR A 8 10.96 -5.66 0.63
N ARG A 9 11.51 -6.58 -0.16
CA ARG A 9 10.79 -7.77 -0.65
C ARG A 9 10.97 -8.91 0.32
N ASN A 10 9.86 -9.53 0.73
CA ASN A 10 9.87 -10.79 1.48
C ASN A 10 10.06 -11.96 0.51
N ASN A 11 11.13 -12.74 0.72
CA ASN A 11 11.51 -13.90 -0.07
C ASN A 11 11.31 -15.19 0.77
N GLY A 12 10.12 -15.36 1.35
CA GLY A 12 9.78 -16.55 2.14
C GLY A 12 10.50 -16.63 3.49
N GLY A 13 10.56 -15.53 4.22
CA GLY A 13 11.19 -15.45 5.56
C GLY A 13 12.52 -14.71 5.60
N SER A 14 13.04 -14.29 4.46
CA SER A 14 14.16 -13.34 4.36
C SER A 14 13.71 -12.05 3.67
N PHE A 15 14.35 -10.92 3.99
CA PHE A 15 14.02 -9.62 3.40
C PHE A 15 15.21 -9.08 2.61
N THR A 16 14.95 -8.66 1.37
CA THR A 16 15.95 -8.01 0.51
C THR A 16 15.47 -6.61 0.14
N GLU A 17 16.34 -5.61 0.30
CA GLU A 17 16.02 -4.24 -0.06
C GLU A 17 15.82 -4.12 -1.57
N ASN A 18 14.70 -3.54 -2.01
CA ASN A 18 14.46 -3.16 -3.38
C ASN A 18 15.04 -1.75 -3.60
N THR A 19 16.22 -1.68 -4.22
CA THR A 19 16.90 -0.43 -4.49
C THR A 19 16.39 0.29 -5.73
N ASN A 20 15.49 -0.32 -6.52
CA ASN A 20 14.95 0.29 -7.73
C ASN A 20 13.86 1.32 -7.44
N ALA A 21 13.21 1.22 -6.27
CA ALA A 21 12.09 2.09 -5.93
C ALA A 21 12.47 3.56 -5.68
N ASN A 22 13.76 3.86 -5.42
CA ASN A 22 14.30 5.21 -5.25
C ASN A 22 13.43 6.13 -4.38
N LEU A 23 12.92 5.61 -3.27
CA LEU A 23 12.03 6.35 -2.38
C LEU A 23 12.76 7.53 -1.72
N ILE A 24 12.09 8.68 -1.65
CA ILE A 24 12.59 9.81 -0.86
C ILE A 24 12.64 9.44 0.62
N GLY A 25 13.74 9.77 1.30
CA GLY A 25 13.88 9.55 2.74
C GLY A 25 13.08 10.56 3.58
N LEU A 26 12.16 10.08 4.43
CA LEU A 26 11.29 10.93 5.25
C LEU A 26 11.42 10.72 6.77
N LEU A 27 11.24 11.85 7.48
CA LEU A 27 10.98 12.07 8.91
C LEU A 27 9.51 11.88 9.30
N ASN A 28 9.15 11.27 10.44
CA ASN A 28 7.80 11.38 11.04
C ASN A 28 6.70 11.03 10.03
N SER A 29 6.93 9.90 9.38
CA SER A 29 6.30 9.48 8.14
C SER A 29 5.19 8.45 8.36
N SER A 30 4.37 8.28 7.34
CA SER A 30 3.44 7.16 7.18
C SER A 30 3.64 6.56 5.80
N ALA A 31 3.54 5.23 5.71
CA ALA A 31 3.63 4.48 4.47
C ALA A 31 2.48 3.48 4.41
N SER A 32 1.87 3.33 3.23
CA SER A 32 0.80 2.36 2.98
C SER A 32 0.94 1.76 1.58
N PHE A 33 0.54 0.50 1.44
CA PHE A 33 0.44 -0.18 0.14
C PHE A 33 -1.01 -0.20 -0.32
N GLY A 34 -1.24 -0.05 -1.62
CA GLY A 34 -2.54 -0.20 -2.25
C GLY A 34 -2.41 -0.06 -3.77
N ASP A 35 -3.27 -0.76 -4.51
CA ASP A 35 -3.36 -0.67 -5.98
C ASP A 35 -4.27 0.52 -6.33
N TYR A 36 -3.67 1.71 -6.46
CA TYR A 36 -4.44 2.96 -6.55
C TYR A 36 -4.94 3.24 -7.97
N ASP A 37 -4.34 2.64 -9.00
CA ASP A 37 -4.77 2.77 -10.40
C ASP A 37 -5.38 1.49 -11.00
N ASN A 38 -5.50 0.45 -10.17
CA ASN A 38 -6.19 -0.79 -10.47
C ASN A 38 -5.56 -1.56 -11.64
N ASP A 39 -4.23 -1.66 -11.64
CA ASP A 39 -3.47 -2.43 -12.61
C ASP A 39 -3.02 -3.80 -12.06
N GLY A 40 -3.28 -4.08 -10.78
CA GLY A 40 -2.93 -5.31 -10.09
C GLY A 40 -1.54 -5.31 -9.44
N ASP A 41 -0.80 -4.21 -9.51
CA ASP A 41 0.45 -4.03 -8.80
C ASP A 41 0.23 -3.18 -7.53
N LEU A 42 0.87 -3.53 -6.41
CA LEU A 42 0.78 -2.72 -5.19
C LEU A 42 1.66 -1.47 -5.31
N ASP A 43 1.03 -0.31 -5.22
CA ASP A 43 1.68 1.00 -5.16
C ASP A 43 2.00 1.43 -3.73
N ILE A 44 2.75 2.52 -3.59
CA ILE A 44 3.17 3.06 -2.28
C ILE A 44 2.66 4.47 -2.12
N LEU A 45 1.88 4.71 -1.07
CA LEU A 45 1.59 6.04 -0.55
C LEU A 45 2.56 6.35 0.61
N LEU A 46 3.26 7.47 0.52
CA LEU A 46 4.27 7.89 1.48
C LEU A 46 4.05 9.35 1.88
N THR A 47 3.97 9.63 3.18
CA THR A 47 3.97 10.99 3.73
C THR A 47 5.05 11.18 4.77
N GLY A 48 5.43 12.43 5.06
CA GLY A 48 6.41 12.73 6.09
C GLY A 48 7.21 13.98 5.77
N ARG A 49 8.30 14.21 6.51
CA ARG A 49 9.10 15.42 6.42
C ARG A 49 10.43 15.14 5.72
N ASP A 50 10.75 15.84 4.64
CA ASP A 50 12.02 15.66 3.90
C ASP A 50 13.20 16.41 4.52
N ALA A 51 14.42 16.21 4.01
CA ALA A 51 15.65 16.83 4.54
C ALA A 51 15.56 18.36 4.76
N SER A 52 14.75 19.07 3.98
CA SER A 52 14.52 20.52 4.10
C SER A 52 13.56 20.93 5.23
N ASN A 53 13.07 19.97 6.01
CA ASN A 53 12.01 20.13 7.00
C ASN A 53 10.62 20.44 6.43
N THR A 54 10.40 20.18 5.15
CA THR A 54 9.10 20.39 4.51
C THR A 54 8.31 19.09 4.53
N GLY A 55 6.99 19.17 4.73
CA GLY A 55 6.10 18.03 4.52
C GLY A 55 6.19 17.52 3.10
N ARG A 56 5.82 16.25 2.90
CA ARG A 56 5.76 15.60 1.59
C ARG A 56 4.62 14.62 1.60
N ILE A 57 3.92 14.55 0.47
CA ILE A 57 3.13 13.40 0.08
C ILE A 57 3.62 12.90 -1.28
N LYS A 58 3.78 11.59 -1.41
CA LYS A 58 4.26 10.93 -2.62
C LYS A 58 3.45 9.66 -2.83
N ILE A 59 3.00 9.44 -4.06
CA ILE A 59 2.57 8.13 -4.53
C ILE A 59 3.66 7.62 -5.46
N TYR A 60 4.10 6.38 -5.25
CA TYR A 60 4.97 5.67 -6.18
C TYR A 60 4.15 4.56 -6.83
N ARG A 61 3.80 4.76 -8.09
CA ARG A 61 3.13 3.75 -8.91
C ARG A 61 4.11 2.63 -9.23
N ASN A 62 3.70 1.40 -9.05
CA ASN A 62 4.46 0.20 -9.36
C ASN A 62 3.97 -0.42 -10.66
N ASP A 63 4.74 -0.37 -11.73
CA ASP A 63 4.44 -1.08 -12.96
C ASP A 63 5.34 -2.34 -13.04
N ASN A 64 4.84 -3.51 -12.63
CA ASN A 64 5.54 -4.80 -12.62
C ASN A 64 6.92 -4.76 -11.93
N GLY A 65 7.00 -4.11 -10.77
CA GLY A 65 8.21 -3.93 -9.97
C GLY A 65 9.03 -2.67 -10.32
N ASN A 66 8.59 -1.88 -11.29
CA ASN A 66 9.20 -0.60 -11.66
C ASN A 66 8.42 0.55 -11.03
N PHE A 67 9.04 1.24 -10.07
CA PHE A 67 8.36 2.33 -9.37
C PHE A 67 8.61 3.67 -10.06
N THR A 68 7.54 4.43 -10.28
CA THR A 68 7.57 5.80 -10.78
C THR A 68 6.75 6.72 -9.88
N GLU A 69 7.18 7.97 -9.70
CA GLU A 69 6.40 8.92 -8.90
C GLU A 69 5.12 9.33 -9.67
N ALA A 70 3.96 9.09 -9.07
CA ALA A 70 2.67 9.55 -9.56
C ALA A 70 2.35 10.95 -9.00
N TYR A 71 1.69 11.78 -9.80
CA TYR A 71 1.42 13.18 -9.44
C TYR A 71 0.11 13.32 -8.65
N CYS A 72 0.20 13.83 -7.42
CA CYS A 72 -0.95 14.17 -6.57
C CYS A 72 -1.22 15.68 -6.59
N SER A 73 -1.98 16.16 -7.58
CA SER A 73 -2.11 17.62 -7.80
C SER A 73 -2.87 18.39 -6.71
N ASN A 74 -3.65 17.71 -5.87
CA ASN A 74 -4.64 18.34 -4.99
C ASN A 74 -4.50 17.96 -3.51
N MET A 75 -3.41 17.29 -3.13
CA MET A 75 -3.16 16.89 -1.74
C MET A 75 -2.06 17.77 -1.16
N PRO A 76 -2.27 18.39 0.02
CA PRO A 76 -1.24 19.17 0.67
C PRO A 76 -0.16 18.26 1.21
N ASP A 77 1.07 18.74 1.16
CA ASP A 77 2.20 18.14 1.85
C ASP A 77 1.93 18.08 3.36
N VAL A 78 2.15 16.91 3.97
CA VAL A 78 1.95 16.71 5.43
C VAL A 78 3.10 15.93 6.06
N TYR A 79 3.23 16.06 7.38
CA TYR A 79 4.06 15.22 8.25
C TYR A 79 3.35 15.02 9.60
N PHE A 80 3.87 14.14 10.47
CA PHE A 80 3.24 13.80 11.77
C PHE A 80 1.77 13.38 11.62
N GLY A 81 1.52 12.45 10.70
CA GLY A 81 0.17 11.99 10.42
C GLY A 81 0.14 10.60 9.82
N VAL A 82 -1.03 10.23 9.31
CA VAL A 82 -1.32 8.93 8.70
C VAL A 82 -1.88 9.17 7.31
N ALA A 83 -1.43 8.34 6.37
CA ALA A 83 -1.97 8.25 5.02
C ALA A 83 -2.27 6.78 4.70
N SER A 84 -3.46 6.48 4.21
CA SER A 84 -3.83 5.11 3.84
C SER A 84 -4.80 5.10 2.65
N PHE A 85 -4.68 4.07 1.83
CA PHE A 85 -5.67 3.72 0.84
C PHE A 85 -6.90 3.05 1.48
N MET A 86 -8.09 3.35 0.98
CA MET A 86 -9.35 2.67 1.29
C MET A 86 -10.43 3.03 0.26
N ASP A 87 -11.35 2.13 -0.04
CA ASP A 87 -12.56 2.45 -0.83
C ASP A 87 -13.65 3.00 0.12
N TYR A 88 -13.83 4.33 0.19
CA TYR A 88 -14.75 4.94 1.16
C TYR A 88 -16.17 5.10 0.63
N ASP A 89 -16.35 5.23 -0.68
CA ASP A 89 -17.66 5.46 -1.30
C ASP A 89 -18.23 4.23 -2.01
N ASN A 90 -17.50 3.11 -1.98
CA ASN A 90 -17.89 1.81 -2.52
C ASN A 90 -18.11 1.87 -4.05
N ASP A 91 -17.34 2.70 -4.75
CA ASP A 91 -17.24 2.70 -6.22
C ASP A 91 -16.16 1.72 -6.75
N ASN A 92 -15.44 1.08 -5.83
CA ASN A 92 -14.36 0.13 -6.05
C ASN A 92 -13.07 0.74 -6.58
N ASP A 93 -12.84 2.05 -6.55
CA ASP A 93 -11.46 2.57 -6.63
C ASP A 93 -10.92 2.86 -5.22
N LEU A 94 -9.58 2.88 -5.07
CA LEU A 94 -8.98 3.19 -3.77
C LEU A 94 -8.86 4.70 -3.61
N ASP A 95 -9.55 5.22 -2.61
CA ASP A 95 -9.42 6.59 -2.11
C ASP A 95 -8.32 6.72 -1.07
N ILE A 96 -8.07 7.94 -0.60
CA ILE A 96 -7.06 8.22 0.41
C ILE A 96 -7.65 8.95 1.62
N ILE A 97 -7.45 8.39 2.81
CA ILE A 97 -7.55 9.14 4.06
C ILE A 97 -6.19 9.75 4.41
N LEU A 98 -6.18 11.05 4.69
CA LEU A 98 -4.98 11.82 5.03
C LEU A 98 -5.19 12.61 6.31
N THR A 99 -4.29 12.41 7.26
CA THR A 99 -4.14 13.24 8.46
C THR A 99 -2.72 13.76 8.54
N GLY A 100 -2.52 14.89 9.22
CA GLY A 100 -1.18 15.39 9.53
C GLY A 100 -1.11 16.90 9.61
N ASN A 101 0.10 17.42 9.76
CA ASN A 101 0.38 18.84 9.86
C ASN A 101 0.97 19.36 8.54
N THR A 102 0.39 20.43 8.00
CA THR A 102 0.82 21.09 6.75
C THR A 102 1.94 22.11 6.96
N GLY A 103 2.36 22.34 8.21
CA GLY A 103 3.20 23.45 8.63
C GLY A 103 2.41 24.63 9.23
N SER A 104 1.16 24.82 8.80
CA SER A 104 0.28 25.90 9.28
C SER A 104 -0.92 25.38 10.08
N GLU A 105 -1.43 24.20 9.75
CA GLU A 105 -2.61 23.60 10.39
C GLU A 105 -2.47 22.08 10.49
N THR A 106 -3.26 21.47 11.36
CA THR A 106 -3.47 20.03 11.40
C THR A 106 -4.75 19.71 10.66
N ILE A 107 -4.68 18.79 9.70
CA ILE A 107 -5.80 18.41 8.83
C ILE A 107 -6.18 16.95 9.04
N ALA A 108 -7.45 16.65 8.75
CA ALA A 108 -7.97 15.31 8.50
C ALA A 108 -8.94 15.43 7.31
N ARG A 109 -8.58 14.81 6.19
CA ARG A 109 -9.32 14.90 4.91
C ARG A 109 -9.36 13.53 4.25
N VAL A 110 -10.44 13.28 3.52
CA VAL A 110 -10.56 12.14 2.59
C VAL A 110 -10.49 12.70 1.18
N TYR A 111 -9.69 12.08 0.33
CA TYR A 111 -9.52 12.44 -1.07
C TYR A 111 -10.08 11.32 -1.91
N ARG A 112 -11.10 11.65 -2.68
CA ARG A 112 -11.73 10.72 -3.61
C ARG A 112 -10.84 10.49 -4.82
N ASN A 113 -10.59 9.23 -5.15
CA ASN A 113 -10.04 8.85 -6.44
C ASN A 113 -11.18 8.80 -7.46
N THR A 114 -10.92 9.22 -8.69
CA THR A 114 -11.99 9.34 -9.71
C THR A 114 -11.62 8.60 -10.98
N ILE A 115 -10.82 7.54 -10.84
CA ILE A 115 -10.43 6.72 -11.97
C ILE A 115 -11.60 5.79 -12.31
N ASN A 116 -11.87 5.59 -13.59
CA ASN A 116 -12.95 4.70 -14.02
C ASN A 116 -12.46 3.24 -14.13
N SER A 117 -11.68 2.80 -13.14
CA SER A 117 -11.07 1.46 -13.08
C SER A 117 -11.36 0.85 -11.71
N ALA A 118 -12.15 -0.23 -11.68
CA ALA A 118 -12.63 -0.84 -10.44
C ALA A 118 -11.71 -1.95 -9.91
N ASN A 119 -11.18 -1.74 -8.71
CA ASN A 119 -10.53 -2.71 -7.85
C ASN A 119 -11.47 -3.88 -7.55
N THR A 120 -10.98 -5.11 -7.71
CA THR A 120 -11.80 -6.31 -7.50
C THR A 120 -11.50 -6.89 -6.14
N ARG A 121 -12.55 -7.14 -5.34
CA ARG A 121 -12.43 -7.87 -4.08
C ARG A 121 -11.68 -9.20 -4.29
N PRO A 122 -10.87 -9.65 -3.31
CA PRO A 122 -10.29 -10.99 -3.30
C PRO A 122 -11.34 -12.05 -3.63
N THR A 123 -11.00 -12.96 -4.54
CA THR A 123 -11.84 -14.14 -4.74
C THR A 123 -11.87 -14.95 -3.44
N MET A 124 -13.02 -15.53 -3.12
CA MET A 124 -13.15 -16.34 -1.91
C MET A 124 -12.14 -17.52 -1.98
N PRO A 125 -11.49 -17.88 -0.86
CA PRO A 125 -10.68 -19.08 -0.79
C PRO A 125 -11.45 -20.28 -1.34
N SER A 126 -10.78 -21.09 -2.17
CA SER A 126 -11.38 -22.22 -2.87
C SER A 126 -10.68 -23.53 -2.51
N ASN A 127 -11.15 -24.66 -3.02
CA ASN A 127 -10.51 -25.97 -2.85
C ASN A 127 -10.30 -26.41 -1.38
N LEU A 128 -11.29 -26.20 -0.50
CA LEU A 128 -11.25 -26.77 0.84
C LEU A 128 -11.08 -28.29 0.77
N ASN A 129 -10.00 -28.80 1.35
CA ASN A 129 -9.65 -30.20 1.47
C ASN A 129 -9.45 -30.56 2.94
N ALA A 130 -9.86 -31.77 3.32
CA ALA A 130 -9.71 -32.29 4.66
C ALA A 130 -9.10 -33.69 4.60
N VAL A 131 -7.94 -33.86 5.24
CA VAL A 131 -7.26 -35.16 5.36
C VAL A 131 -7.31 -35.59 6.81
N THR A 132 -7.85 -36.78 7.06
CA THR A 132 -7.95 -37.36 8.42
C THR A 132 -6.91 -38.47 8.61
N ASP A 133 -6.18 -38.44 9.72
CA ASP A 133 -5.32 -39.54 10.18
C ASP A 133 -5.53 -39.78 11.67
N GLN A 134 -6.13 -40.92 12.01
CA GLN A 134 -6.43 -41.41 13.35
C GLN A 134 -7.18 -40.41 14.25
N SER A 135 -6.46 -39.48 14.87
CA SER A 135 -6.97 -38.45 15.78
C SER A 135 -6.79 -37.02 15.27
N LYS A 136 -6.22 -36.84 14.07
CA LYS A 136 -5.94 -35.53 13.48
C LYS A 136 -6.75 -35.31 12.21
N VAL A 137 -7.28 -34.10 12.08
CA VAL A 137 -7.80 -33.57 10.81
C VAL A 137 -6.86 -32.44 10.37
N THR A 138 -6.40 -32.50 9.13
CA THR A 138 -5.65 -31.42 8.49
C THR A 138 -6.56 -30.80 7.43
N LEU A 139 -6.84 -29.51 7.59
CA LEU A 139 -7.59 -28.72 6.61
C LEU A 139 -6.60 -27.93 5.75
N SER A 140 -6.81 -27.93 4.44
CA SER A 140 -6.11 -27.05 3.51
C SER A 140 -7.11 -26.42 2.54
N TRP A 141 -6.79 -25.24 2.03
CA TRP A 141 -7.59 -24.54 1.02
C TRP A 141 -6.64 -23.70 0.17
N SER A 142 -7.04 -23.41 -1.07
CA SER A 142 -6.38 -22.38 -1.88
C SER A 142 -6.66 -21.01 -1.29
N ALA A 143 -5.63 -20.17 -1.18
CA ALA A 143 -5.76 -18.81 -0.66
C ALA A 143 -6.82 -18.01 -1.44
N ALA A 144 -7.42 -17.03 -0.77
CA ALA A 144 -8.06 -15.93 -1.49
C ALA A 144 -7.00 -15.28 -2.38
N SER A 145 -7.32 -15.09 -3.65
CA SER A 145 -6.47 -14.32 -4.55
C SER A 145 -7.32 -13.27 -5.23
N ASP A 146 -6.87 -12.04 -5.21
CA ASP A 146 -7.13 -11.05 -6.24
C ASP A 146 -5.81 -10.68 -6.92
N ALA A 147 -5.86 -9.75 -7.86
CA ALA A 147 -4.64 -9.16 -8.41
C ALA A 147 -3.89 -8.36 -7.32
N GLN A 148 -4.58 -7.87 -6.29
CA GLN A 148 -4.10 -6.89 -5.32
C GLN A 148 -3.46 -7.46 -4.05
N THR A 149 -3.59 -8.75 -3.80
CA THR A 149 -3.00 -9.48 -2.68
C THR A 149 -2.16 -10.60 -3.27
N LEU A 150 -0.83 -10.43 -3.28
CA LEU A 150 0.09 -11.52 -3.61
C LEU A 150 -0.33 -12.75 -2.81
N THR A 151 -0.65 -13.82 -3.53
CA THR A 151 -0.95 -15.14 -2.97
C THR A 151 -0.04 -15.39 -1.78
N ALA A 152 -0.62 -15.68 -0.62
CA ALA A 152 0.13 -16.27 0.49
C ALA A 152 0.59 -17.66 0.04
N THR A 153 1.68 -17.74 -0.73
CA THR A 153 2.39 -18.98 -0.95
C THR A 153 3.14 -19.28 0.34
N GLY A 154 2.53 -20.07 1.22
CA GLY A 154 3.23 -20.63 2.38
C GLY A 154 2.33 -20.88 3.59
N LEU A 155 1.68 -22.04 3.59
CA LEU A 155 1.72 -22.93 4.75
C LEU A 155 2.25 -24.28 4.27
#